data_AF-A0A838GX32-F1
#
_entry.id   AF-A0A838GX32-F1
#
_cell.length_a   1.000
_cell.length_b   1.000
_cell.length_c   1.000
_cell.angle_alpha   90.00
_cell.angle_beta   90.00
_cell.angle_gamma   90.00
#
_symmetry.space_group_name_H-M   'P 1'
#
loop_
_entity.id
_entity.type
_entity.pdbx_description
1 polymer ?
#
loop_
_entity_poly.entity_id
_entity_poly.type
_entity_poly.pdbx_seq_one_letter_code
_entity_poly.pdbx_strand_id
1 'polypeptide(L)'
;MGEASVAAAKERSWREMALIDAALARGDIDDAGWHRAVLAIVEPAYLGATSPQAQSGYSGDAVRWRRARRLLVDLLPGDGTFLDIGCANGHLMESMVSWAAENGIT
;
A
#
# COMPACT_ATOMS: atom_id res chain seq x y z
N MET A 1 7.77 -4.46 22.89
CA MET A 1 6.89 -4.45 21.70
C MET A 1 7.09 -5.78 21.01
N GLY A 2 6.12 -6.71 21.08
CA GLY A 2 6.29 -8.08 20.60
C GLY A 2 6.11 -8.20 19.08
N GLU A 3 6.59 -9.29 18.49
CA GLU A 3 6.52 -9.57 17.04
C GLU A 3 5.09 -9.50 16.49
N ALA A 4 4.10 -9.98 17.27
CA ALA A 4 2.67 -9.87 16.94
C ALA A 4 2.17 -8.41 16.89
N SER A 5 2.74 -7.51 17.70
CA SER A 5 2.39 -6.08 17.69
C SER A 5 2.90 -5.38 16.44
N VAL A 6 4.03 -5.83 15.88
CA VAL A 6 4.58 -5.30 14.63
C VAL A 6 3.83 -5.87 13.44
N ALA A 7 3.50 -7.17 13.45
CA ALA A 7 2.70 -7.80 12.40
C ALA A 7 1.31 -7.16 12.25
N ALA A 8 0.63 -6.93 13.38
CA ALA A 8 -0.66 -6.25 13.38
C ALA A 8 -0.62 -4.79 12.90
N ALA A 9 0.56 -4.16 12.90
CA ALA A 9 0.74 -2.79 12.43
C ALA A 9 0.96 -2.69 10.90
N LYS A 10 1.22 -3.80 10.21
CA LYS A 10 1.53 -3.81 8.76
C LYS A 10 0.29 -3.76 7.88
N GLU A 11 -0.67 -4.64 8.13
CA GLU A 11 -1.90 -4.78 7.33
C GLU A 11 -2.98 -5.49 8.14
N ARG A 12 -4.26 -5.25 7.83
CA ARG A 12 -5.40 -5.85 8.54
C ARG A 12 -5.50 -7.36 8.29
N SER A 13 -5.12 -7.80 7.10
CA SER A 13 -5.14 -9.22 6.70
C SER A 13 -3.88 -10.01 7.09
N TRP A 14 -3.09 -9.51 8.05
CA TRP A 14 -1.80 -10.13 8.39
C TRP A 14 -1.93 -11.59 8.87
N ARG A 15 -3.06 -11.96 9.49
CA ARG A 15 -3.30 -13.32 9.98
C ARG A 15 -3.55 -14.28 8.82
N GLU A 16 -4.37 -13.86 7.87
CA GLU A 16 -4.70 -14.59 6.66
C GLU A 16 -3.43 -14.77 5.80
N MET A 17 -2.65 -13.72 5.62
CA MET A 17 -1.36 -13.80 4.91
C MET A 17 -0.38 -14.75 5.60
N ALA A 18 -0.27 -14.69 6.93
CA ALA A 18 0.62 -15.59 7.68
C ALA A 18 0.26 -17.08 7.51
N LEU A 19 -1.02 -17.42 7.35
CA LEU A 19 -1.45 -18.79 7.08
C LEU A 19 -1.06 -19.26 5.68
N ILE A 20 -1.20 -18.38 4.68
CA ILE A 20 -0.81 -18.64 3.30
C ILE A 20 0.71 -18.80 3.18
N ASP A 21 1.47 -17.90 3.79
CA ASP A 21 2.93 -17.95 3.83
C ASP A 21 3.43 -19.23 4.52
N ALA A 22 2.80 -19.61 5.63
CA ALA A 22 3.15 -20.83 6.33
C ALA A 22 2.84 -22.10 5.51
N ALA A 23 1.77 -22.10 4.71
CA ALA A 23 1.45 -23.21 3.80
C ALA A 23 2.51 -23.34 2.69
N LEU A 24 2.96 -22.22 2.12
CA LEU A 24 4.05 -22.21 1.13
C LEU A 24 5.36 -22.71 1.76
N ALA A 25 5.72 -22.21 2.95
CA ALA A 25 6.94 -22.59 3.65
C ALA A 25 7.02 -24.08 4.01
N ARG A 26 5.86 -24.73 4.26
CA ARG A 26 5.78 -26.17 4.49
C ARG A 26 5.77 -27.00 3.20
N GLY A 27 5.60 -26.35 2.04
CA GLY A 27 5.44 -27.02 0.75
C GLY A 27 4.04 -27.60 0.51
N ASP A 28 3.04 -27.19 1.31
CA ASP A 28 1.65 -27.62 1.14
C ASP A 28 1.04 -27.00 -0.13
N ILE A 29 1.54 -25.84 -0.54
CA ILE A 29 1.20 -25.13 -1.78
C ILE A 29 2.49 -24.71 -2.50
N ASP A 30 2.40 -24.55 -3.82
CA ASP A 30 3.45 -23.97 -4.65
C ASP A 30 3.28 -22.45 -4.81
N ASP A 31 4.22 -21.80 -5.49
CA ASP A 31 4.17 -20.34 -5.76
C ASP A 31 2.88 -19.94 -6.47
N ALA A 32 2.38 -20.77 -7.38
CA ALA A 32 1.12 -20.53 -8.08
C ALA A 32 -0.09 -20.62 -7.13
N GLY A 33 -0.07 -21.57 -6.20
CA GLY A 33 -1.05 -21.71 -5.12
C GLY A 33 -1.02 -20.54 -4.15
N TRP A 34 0.17 -20.09 -3.76
CA TRP A 34 0.36 -18.90 -2.95
C TRP A 34 -0.22 -17.67 -3.66
N HIS A 35 0.12 -17.45 -4.94
CA HIS A 35 -0.39 -16.34 -5.73
C HIS A 35 -1.92 -16.34 -5.81
N ARG A 36 -2.54 -17.50 -6.11
CA ARG A 36 -4.01 -17.61 -6.15
C ARG A 36 -4.64 -17.29 -4.79
N ALA A 37 -4.05 -17.76 -3.70
CA ALA A 37 -4.57 -17.53 -2.35
C ALA A 37 -4.47 -16.06 -1.94
N VAL A 38 -3.35 -15.40 -2.22
CA VAL A 38 -3.17 -13.97 -1.97
C VAL A 38 -4.13 -13.14 -2.84
N LEU A 39 -4.24 -13.49 -4.13
CA LEU A 39 -5.12 -12.78 -5.06
C LEU A 39 -6.58 -12.85 -4.62
N ALA A 40 -7.05 -14.00 -4.11
CA ALA A 40 -8.41 -14.17 -3.60
C ALA A 40 -8.75 -13.25 -2.41
N ILE A 41 -7.74 -12.74 -1.69
CA ILE A 41 -7.91 -11.76 -0.61
C ILE A 41 -7.82 -10.33 -1.15
N VAL A 42 -6.81 -10.05 -1.96
CA VAL A 42 -6.48 -8.69 -2.39
C VAL A 42 -7.45 -8.18 -3.46
N GLU A 43 -7.78 -9.01 -4.46
CA GLU A 43 -8.57 -8.60 -5.63
C GLU A 43 -9.97 -8.07 -5.27
N PRO A 44 -10.78 -8.74 -4.41
CA PRO A 44 -12.09 -8.21 -4.05
C PRO A 44 -12.03 -6.87 -3.33
N ALA A 45 -11.05 -6.70 -2.43
CA ALA A 45 -10.85 -5.45 -1.71
C ALA A 45 -10.41 -4.32 -2.65
N TYR A 46 -9.54 -4.63 -3.61
CA TYR A 46 -9.03 -3.68 -4.58
C TYR A 46 -10.10 -3.25 -5.58
N LEU A 47 -10.82 -4.19 -6.20
CA LEU A 47 -11.85 -3.91 -7.20
C LEU A 47 -13.13 -3.34 -6.58
N GLY A 48 -13.44 -3.64 -5.32
CA GLY A 48 -14.61 -3.11 -4.61
C GLY A 48 -14.41 -1.72 -4.01
N ALA A 49 -13.20 -1.18 -4.05
CA ALA A 49 -12.88 0.12 -3.45
C ALA A 49 -13.50 1.29 -4.23
N THR A 50 -14.06 2.26 -3.50
CA THR A 50 -14.78 3.42 -4.07
C THR A 50 -14.10 4.76 -3.82
N SER A 51 -13.04 4.79 -3.01
CA SER A 51 -12.22 5.98 -2.81
C SER A 51 -10.87 5.82 -3.50
N PRO A 52 -10.24 6.92 -3.98
CA PRO A 52 -8.91 6.86 -4.57
C PRO A 52 -7.89 6.22 -3.63
N GLN A 53 -7.96 6.49 -2.33
CA GLN A 53 -7.05 5.94 -1.34
C GLN A 53 -7.20 4.42 -1.21
N ALA A 54 -8.44 3.91 -1.17
CA ALA A 54 -8.71 2.48 -1.05
C ALA A 54 -8.30 1.73 -2.31
N GLN A 55 -8.50 2.33 -3.48
CA GLN A 55 -8.01 1.81 -4.76
C GLN A 55 -6.47 1.88 -4.90
N SER A 56 -5.76 2.59 -4.00
CA SER A 56 -4.31 2.49 -3.84
C SER A 56 -3.89 1.50 -2.74
N GLY A 57 -4.80 0.66 -2.26
CA GLY A 57 -4.54 -0.28 -1.17
C GLY A 57 -4.47 0.35 0.22
N TYR A 58 -5.00 1.57 0.42
CA TYR A 58 -5.01 2.22 1.73
C TYR A 58 -6.38 2.19 2.41
N SER A 59 -6.42 1.67 3.63
CA SER A 59 -7.68 1.47 4.38
C SER A 59 -8.12 2.68 5.24
N GLY A 60 -7.47 3.84 5.11
CA GLY A 60 -7.81 5.08 5.81
C GLY A 60 -8.46 6.13 4.90
N ASP A 61 -9.01 7.17 5.51
CA ASP A 61 -9.62 8.30 4.80
C ASP A 61 -8.58 9.24 4.16
N ALA A 62 -9.07 10.27 3.45
CA ALA A 62 -8.25 11.27 2.79
C ALA A 62 -7.33 12.05 3.75
N VAL A 63 -7.77 12.32 4.98
CA VAL A 63 -6.98 13.05 5.99
C VAL A 63 -5.82 12.19 6.46
N ARG A 64 -6.08 10.91 6.76
CA ARG A 64 -5.07 9.94 7.15
C ARG A 64 -4.11 9.64 6.01
N TRP A 65 -4.60 9.56 4.77
CA TRP A 65 -3.76 9.43 3.56
C TRP A 65 -2.76 10.56 3.47
N ARG A 66 -3.25 11.82 3.49
CA ARG A 66 -2.38 13.00 3.41
C ARG A 66 -1.36 13.01 4.55
N ARG A 67 -1.79 12.78 5.80
CA ARG A 67 -0.88 12.73 6.94
C ARG A 67 0.21 11.66 6.80
N ALA A 68 -0.15 10.48 6.31
CA ALA A 68 0.78 9.35 6.22
C ALA A 68 1.80 9.49 5.08
N ARG A 69 1.45 10.18 3.98
CA ARG A 69 2.28 10.26 2.77
C ARG A 69 2.91 11.63 2.52
N ARG A 70 2.36 12.72 3.06
CA ARG A 70 2.88 14.08 2.79
C ARG A 70 4.33 14.26 3.22
N LEU A 71 4.80 13.50 4.21
CA LEU A 71 6.20 13.47 4.62
C LEU A 71 7.19 13.16 3.47
N LEU A 72 6.72 12.53 2.39
CA LEU A 72 7.55 12.28 1.20
C LEU A 72 7.93 13.58 0.48
N VAL A 73 7.08 14.61 0.54
CA VAL A 73 7.37 15.93 -0.06
C VAL A 73 8.50 16.62 0.68
N ASP A 74 8.58 16.45 2.00
CA ASP A 74 9.64 17.03 2.83
C ASP A 74 11.02 16.44 2.52
N LEU A 75 11.07 15.31 1.80
CA LEU A 75 12.28 14.63 1.36
C LEU A 75 12.66 14.93 -0.09
N LEU A 76 11.84 15.68 -0.83
CA LEU A 76 12.18 16.07 -2.19
C LEU A 76 13.36 17.06 -2.16
N PRO A 77 14.41 16.84 -2.98
CA PRO A 77 15.58 17.72 -3.00
C PRO A 77 15.33 19.09 -3.65
N GLY A 78 14.15 19.30 -4.25
CA GLY A 78 13.78 20.45 -5.06
C GLY A 78 13.06 19.97 -6.32
N ASP A 79 13.05 20.80 -7.36
CA ASP A 79 12.39 20.52 -8.63
C ASP A 79 12.95 19.25 -9.30
N GLY A 80 12.10 18.50 -9.99
CA GLY A 80 12.52 17.30 -10.71
C GLY A 80 11.40 16.35 -11.11
N THR A 81 11.77 15.09 -11.32
CA THR A 81 10.83 14.02 -11.68
C THR A 81 10.68 13.03 -10.54
N PHE A 82 9.43 12.71 -10.20
CA PHE A 82 9.08 11.70 -9.22
C PHE A 82 8.59 10.41 -9.90
N LEU A 83 9.20 9.27 -9.57
CA LEU A 83 8.79 7.96 -10.06
C LEU A 83 8.11 7.15 -8.94
N ASP A 84 6.83 6.83 -9.15
CA ASP A 84 6.02 6.00 -8.25
C ASP A 84 5.99 4.54 -8.74
N ILE A 85 6.86 3.69 -8.19
CA ILE A 85 6.94 2.27 -8.55
C ILE A 85 5.85 1.50 -7.81
N GLY A 86 4.97 0.82 -8.56
CA GLY A 86 3.81 0.15 -7.99
C GLY A 86 2.68 1.13 -7.65
N CYS A 87 2.45 2.10 -8.53
CA CYS A 87 1.53 3.22 -8.32
C CYS A 87 0.04 2.85 -8.11
N ALA A 88 -0.34 1.58 -8.28
CA ALA A 88 -1.72 1.10 -8.21
C ALA A 88 -2.64 1.90 -9.16
N ASN A 89 -3.47 2.79 -8.62
CA ASN A 89 -4.35 3.68 -9.38
C ASN A 89 -3.77 5.09 -9.66
N GLY A 90 -2.50 5.34 -9.33
CA GLY A 90 -1.82 6.62 -9.55
C GLY A 90 -2.10 7.70 -8.51
N HIS A 91 -2.90 7.43 -7.48
CA HIS A 91 -3.32 8.46 -6.52
C HIS A 91 -2.15 9.05 -5.71
N LEU A 92 -1.08 8.28 -5.46
CA LEU A 92 0.12 8.80 -4.80
C LEU A 92 0.88 9.75 -5.71
N MET A 93 1.14 9.37 -6.96
CA MET A 93 1.73 10.26 -7.97
C MET A 93 0.97 11.59 -8.09
N GLU A 94 -0.35 11.57 -8.25
CA GLU A 94 -1.17 12.78 -8.33
C GLU A 94 -1.10 13.61 -7.05
N SER A 95 -1.16 12.94 -5.89
CA SER A 95 -1.01 13.59 -4.59
C SER A 95 0.34 14.31 -4.49
N MET A 96 1.43 13.66 -4.89
CA MET A 96 2.79 14.22 -4.82
C MET A 96 2.95 15.45 -5.69
N VAL A 97 2.41 15.45 -6.92
CA VAL A 97 2.42 16.63 -7.81
C VAL A 97 1.68 17.80 -7.16
N SER A 98 0.46 17.57 -6.68
CA SER A 98 -0.34 18.62 -6.02
C SER A 98 0.37 19.18 -4.79
N TRP A 99 0.96 18.29 -3.99
CA TRP A 99 1.58 18.63 -2.73
C TRP A 99 2.95 19.29 -2.85
N ALA A 100 3.76 18.90 -3.84
CA ALA A 100 5.02 19.55 -4.17
C ALA A 100 4.77 21.01 -4.61
N ALA A 101 3.76 21.25 -5.44
CA ALA A 101 3.37 22.59 -5.87
C ALA A 101 2.98 23.51 -4.70
N GLU A 102 2.32 22.99 -3.66
CA GLU A 102 2.02 23.76 -2.44
C GLU A 102 3.30 24.24 -1.71
N ASN A 103 4.43 23.56 -1.92
CA ASN A 103 5.75 23.91 -1.38
C ASN A 103 6.64 24.69 -2.38
N GLY A 104 6.11 25.04 -3.55
CA GLY A 104 6.88 25.73 -4.60
C GLY A 104 7.88 24.83 -5.33
N ILE A 105 7.68 23.51 -5.29
CA ILE A 105 8.50 22.51 -5.98
C ILE A 105 7.74 22.06 -7.25
N THR A 106 8.46 21.98 -8.38
CA THR A 106 7.93 21.53 -9.68
C THR A 106 8.42 20.15 -10.07
#